data_AF-A0A132PVE5-F1
#
_entry.id   AF-A0A132PVE5-F1
#
_cell.length_a   1.000
_cell.length_b   1.000
_cell.length_c   1.000
_cell.angle_alpha   90.00
_cell.angle_beta   90.00
_cell.angle_gamma   90.00
#
_symmetry.space_group_name_H-M   'P 1'
#
loop_
_entity.id
_entity.type
_entity.pdbx_description
1 polymer ?
#
loop_
_entity_poly.entity_id
_entity_poly.type
_entity_poly.pdbx_seq_one_letter_code
_entity_poly.pdbx_strand_id
1 'polypeptide(L)'
;MTGVTESTRAAGPSELDDVSDRTEPIPMVTPGREHPSKRRPADGLPGIGWLVCGVVGSAAIAWFIFLGPGELGSKSEWFFGAVVFVVVMVTMWQTLNIARLARQDAADAAERLRRELAAADERSALELALTQKWHRAEMESQQKLHRAELAAQQELARVERGHLLEQLQKQAMIEVSRSIGAHTRMLATLWSEGARCLHLDDRDEREKAMNVIFEQISHVVTDVSVELDNAHLLSQDDRLHLALDRVNEAVLMAIQVAEDVHASVVDGRKPKSNPIPAVQRLLHERATEARRLAWSLLRTGLEDSKFRAEDPSATD
;
A
#
# COMPACT_ATOMS: atom_id res chain seq x y z
N MET A 1 27.73 -1.01 46.70
CA MET A 1 27.75 -2.42 47.13
C MET A 1 27.23 -3.24 45.95
N THR A 2 28.14 -3.75 45.12
CA THR A 2 28.61 -5.16 45.10
C THR A 2 27.46 -6.11 44.70
N GLY A 3 27.53 -6.92 43.66
CA GLY A 3 28.64 -7.26 42.77
C GLY A 3 28.14 -8.36 41.83
N VAL A 4 28.56 -8.25 40.57
CA VAL A 4 28.50 -9.25 39.51
C VAL A 4 29.40 -10.44 39.87
N THR A 5 29.06 -11.64 39.41
CA THR A 5 29.98 -12.61 38.76
C THR A 5 29.14 -13.47 37.82
N GLU A 6 29.29 -13.38 36.48
CA GLU A 6 30.35 -13.99 35.65
C GLU A 6 30.30 -15.53 35.75
N SER A 7 30.34 -16.30 34.67
CA SER A 7 31.50 -16.45 33.76
C SER A 7 31.17 -17.68 32.86
N THR A 8 31.57 -17.88 31.60
CA THR A 8 32.90 -17.95 30.95
C THR A 8 32.61 -18.56 29.55
N ARG A 9 33.19 -18.13 28.41
CA ARG A 9 34.60 -18.29 27.98
C ARG A 9 34.82 -17.46 26.71
N ALA A 10 35.70 -16.45 26.67
CA ALA A 10 37.17 -16.45 26.46
C ALA A 10 37.56 -16.77 24.99
N ALA A 11 38.53 -16.13 24.32
CA ALA A 11 39.61 -15.22 24.69
C ALA A 11 40.09 -14.42 23.44
N GLY A 12 40.68 -13.22 23.60
CA GLY A 12 41.60 -12.62 22.60
C GLY A 12 43.06 -13.00 22.91
N PRO A 13 44.11 -12.28 22.41
CA PRO A 13 44.21 -11.35 21.27
C PRO A 13 45.48 -11.57 20.37
N SER A 14 45.57 -10.77 19.30
CA SER A 14 46.78 -10.18 18.66
C SER A 14 47.54 -10.86 17.51
N GLU A 15 47.88 -9.99 16.54
CA GLU A 15 48.96 -9.96 15.53
C GLU A 15 48.76 -10.51 14.08
N LEU A 16 48.54 -9.54 13.18
CA LEU A 16 49.32 -9.14 11.99
C LEU A 16 49.49 -10.07 10.75
N ASP A 17 49.29 -9.40 9.60
CA ASP A 17 49.66 -9.70 8.20
C ASP A 17 48.89 -10.84 7.50
N ASP A 18 48.49 -10.76 6.22
CA ASP A 18 48.56 -9.80 5.12
C ASP A 18 47.69 -10.39 3.97
N VAL A 19 47.39 -9.61 2.93
CA VAL A 19 46.89 -9.99 1.59
C VAL A 19 45.35 -10.14 1.46
N SER A 20 44.63 -9.04 1.17
CA SER A 20 44.37 -8.46 -0.16
C SER A 20 43.25 -9.16 -0.95
N ASP A 21 42.03 -8.61 -0.91
CA ASP A 21 41.35 -8.31 -2.17
C ASP A 21 40.51 -7.03 -2.12
N ARG A 22 40.67 -6.25 -3.18
CA ARG A 22 40.35 -4.84 -3.36
C ARG A 22 38.84 -4.63 -3.45
N THR A 23 38.30 -3.72 -2.63
CA THR A 23 37.12 -2.94 -3.03
C THR A 23 37.62 -1.61 -3.57
N GLU A 24 37.53 -1.43 -4.89
CA GLU A 24 37.94 -0.22 -5.58
C GLU A 24 37.09 0.98 -5.13
N PRO A 25 37.69 2.07 -4.63
CA PRO A 25 36.99 3.35 -4.57
C PRO A 25 36.87 3.92 -5.99
N ILE A 26 35.66 4.31 -6.36
CA ILE A 26 35.39 5.03 -7.61
C ILE A 26 36.36 6.21 -7.70
N PRO A 27 37.16 6.32 -8.78
CA PRO A 27 38.12 7.39 -8.93
C PRO A 27 37.38 8.72 -9.08
N MET A 28 37.49 9.54 -8.05
CA MET A 28 37.24 10.98 -8.15
C MET A 28 38.29 11.52 -9.13
N VAL A 29 37.86 11.82 -10.36
CA VAL A 29 38.68 12.56 -11.33
C VAL A 29 38.84 13.97 -10.79
N THR A 30 39.88 14.17 -10.00
CA THR A 30 40.50 15.46 -9.74
C THR A 30 40.98 16.01 -11.08
N PRO A 31 40.66 17.26 -11.45
CA PRO A 31 41.28 17.88 -12.60
C PRO A 31 42.77 18.06 -12.29
N GLY A 32 43.57 17.18 -12.89
CA GLY A 32 45.02 17.22 -12.84
C GLY A 32 45.54 18.55 -13.35
N ARG A 33 46.25 19.25 -12.48
CA ARG A 33 47.05 20.43 -12.79
C ARG A 33 48.35 19.94 -13.43
N GLU A 34 48.37 19.81 -14.75
CA GLU A 34 49.61 19.84 -15.54
C GLU A 34 49.67 21.16 -16.32
N HIS A 35 50.59 22.02 -15.91
CA HIS A 35 51.22 23.01 -16.79
C HIS A 35 52.45 22.34 -17.45
N PRO A 36 52.99 22.83 -18.58
CA PRO A 36 52.36 23.59 -19.66
C PRO A 36 52.74 22.94 -21.01
N SER A 37 51.80 22.35 -21.75
CA SER A 37 52.11 21.98 -23.13
C SER A 37 52.13 23.25 -23.97
N LYS A 38 53.35 23.61 -24.40
CA LYS A 38 53.63 24.61 -25.43
C LYS A 38 52.66 24.40 -26.59
N ARG A 39 51.58 25.19 -26.65
CA ARG A 39 50.92 25.47 -27.91
C ARG A 39 51.95 26.18 -28.77
N ARG A 40 52.48 25.44 -29.75
CA ARG A 40 53.10 26.03 -30.94
C ARG A 40 52.20 27.18 -31.36
N PRO A 41 52.71 28.43 -31.46
CA PRO A 41 52.00 29.42 -32.25
C PRO A 41 51.89 28.78 -33.65
N ALA A 42 50.66 28.58 -34.11
CA ALA A 42 50.43 28.18 -35.48
C ALA A 42 51.15 29.20 -36.36
N ASP A 43 52.06 28.68 -37.17
CA ASP A 43 52.77 29.40 -38.22
C ASP A 43 51.74 30.09 -39.12
N GLY A 44 51.51 31.36 -38.81
CA GLY A 44 50.67 32.27 -39.57
C GLY A 44 51.40 33.59 -39.67
N LEU A 45 52.63 33.54 -40.18
CA LEU A 45 53.41 34.62 -40.78
C LEU A 45 52.71 36.00 -40.77
N PRO A 46 52.80 36.78 -39.66
CA PRO A 46 52.36 38.18 -39.67
C PRO A 46 53.47 39.11 -40.20
N GLY A 47 54.62 38.57 -40.57
CA GLY A 47 55.86 39.32 -40.77
C GLY A 47 56.15 39.80 -42.20
N ILE A 48 55.48 39.25 -43.23
CA ILE A 48 55.82 39.61 -44.63
C ILE A 48 55.12 40.90 -45.06
N GLY A 49 53.94 41.22 -44.53
CA GLY A 49 53.19 42.42 -44.91
C GLY A 49 53.90 43.72 -44.52
N TRP A 50 54.61 43.75 -43.39
CA TRP A 50 55.34 44.94 -42.94
C TRP A 50 56.62 45.18 -43.72
N LEU A 51 57.34 44.12 -44.09
CA LEU A 51 58.58 44.22 -44.88
C LEU A 51 58.32 44.66 -46.32
N VAL A 52 57.26 44.16 -46.98
CA VAL A 52 56.91 44.60 -48.34
C VAL A 52 56.46 46.08 -48.33
N CYS A 53 55.74 46.51 -47.31
CA CYS A 53 55.32 47.92 -47.18
C CYS A 53 56.49 48.86 -46.88
N GLY A 54 57.42 48.44 -46.01
CA GLY A 54 58.63 49.20 -45.71
C GLY A 54 59.54 49.33 -46.94
N VAL A 55 59.70 48.26 -47.72
CA VAL A 55 60.54 48.24 -48.93
C VAL A 55 59.90 49.04 -50.08
N VAL A 56 58.59 48.93 -50.31
CA VAL A 56 57.90 49.72 -51.34
C VAL A 56 57.84 51.21 -50.96
N GLY A 57 57.59 51.52 -49.69
CA GLY A 57 57.60 52.90 -49.19
C GLY A 57 58.98 53.55 -49.27
N SER A 58 60.04 52.85 -48.87
CA SER A 58 61.42 53.35 -48.97
C SER A 58 61.92 53.44 -50.42
N ALA A 59 61.53 52.50 -51.29
CA ALA A 59 61.82 52.58 -52.73
C ALA A 59 61.10 53.76 -53.41
N ALA A 60 59.84 54.05 -53.04
CA ALA A 60 59.11 55.20 -53.57
C ALA A 60 59.72 56.54 -53.10
N ILE A 61 60.16 56.61 -51.83
CA ILE A 61 60.86 57.80 -51.28
C ILE A 61 62.22 57.98 -51.96
N ALA A 62 63.01 56.92 -52.10
CA ALA A 62 64.32 56.96 -52.74
C ALA A 62 64.23 57.30 -54.24
N TRP A 63 63.25 56.74 -54.95
CA TRP A 63 62.99 57.04 -56.36
C TRP A 63 62.61 58.52 -56.58
N PHE A 64 61.79 59.09 -55.68
CA PHE A 64 61.29 60.45 -55.82
C PHE A 64 62.33 61.52 -55.43
N ILE A 65 63.25 61.21 -54.50
CA ILE A 65 64.41 62.08 -54.19
C ILE A 65 65.34 62.18 -55.40
N PHE A 66 65.49 61.09 -56.17
CA PHE A 66 66.44 61.04 -57.28
C PHE A 66 65.94 61.66 -58.59
N LEU A 67 64.61 61.79 -58.81
CA LEU A 67 64.04 62.13 -60.12
C LEU A 67 63.17 63.43 -60.20
N GLY A 68 63.15 64.31 -59.19
CA GLY A 68 62.28 65.50 -59.18
C GLY A 68 62.95 66.86 -59.49
N PRO A 69 62.82 67.43 -60.70
CA PRO A 69 63.25 68.80 -61.01
C PRO A 69 62.19 69.81 -60.48
N GLY A 70 62.60 70.85 -59.73
CA GLY A 70 61.71 71.94 -59.30
C GLY A 70 62.07 72.60 -57.96
N GLU A 71 61.78 73.90 -57.85
CA GLU A 71 62.21 74.88 -56.83
C GLU A 71 61.77 74.58 -55.38
N LEU A 72 62.55 75.09 -54.42
CA LEU A 72 62.61 74.69 -53.00
C LEU A 72 61.41 75.06 -52.09
N GLY A 73 60.37 75.74 -52.60
CA GLY A 73 59.27 76.26 -51.77
C GLY A 73 58.04 75.35 -51.63
N SER A 74 57.76 74.49 -52.62
CA SER A 74 56.50 73.70 -52.71
C SER A 74 56.68 72.20 -52.45
N LYS A 75 57.93 71.74 -52.25
CA LYS A 75 58.27 70.32 -52.13
C LYS A 75 57.74 69.68 -50.83
N SER A 76 57.80 70.36 -49.69
CA SER A 76 57.47 69.78 -48.37
C SER A 76 55.98 69.42 -48.20
N GLU A 77 55.05 70.20 -48.77
CA GLU A 77 53.61 69.92 -48.67
C GLU A 77 53.19 68.68 -49.46
N TRP A 78 53.77 68.46 -50.65
CA TRP A 78 53.48 67.27 -51.46
C TRP A 78 54.04 65.98 -50.85
N PHE A 79 55.23 66.04 -50.22
CA PHE A 79 55.78 64.89 -49.49
C PHE A 79 54.91 64.50 -48.29
N PHE A 80 54.43 65.50 -47.54
CA PHE A 80 53.54 65.24 -46.41
C PHE A 80 52.23 64.58 -46.88
N GLY A 81 51.63 65.07 -47.96
CA GLY A 81 50.43 64.46 -48.56
C GLY A 81 50.63 63.01 -49.01
N ALA A 82 51.75 62.70 -49.68
CA ALA A 82 52.04 61.36 -50.17
C ALA A 82 52.32 60.35 -49.03
N VAL A 83 53.09 60.75 -48.00
CA VAL A 83 53.36 59.90 -46.84
C VAL A 83 52.08 59.61 -46.06
N VAL A 84 51.25 60.63 -45.81
CA VAL A 84 49.94 60.46 -45.15
C VAL A 84 49.04 59.53 -45.97
N PHE A 85 49.02 59.66 -47.31
CA PHE A 85 48.23 58.78 -48.18
C PHE A 85 48.67 57.32 -48.09
N VAL A 86 49.98 57.05 -48.12
CA VAL A 86 50.51 55.68 -47.97
C VAL A 86 50.17 55.11 -46.59
N VAL A 87 50.33 55.89 -45.52
CA VAL A 87 49.96 55.45 -44.18
C VAL A 87 48.47 55.12 -44.10
N VAL A 88 47.58 55.94 -44.66
CA VAL A 88 46.13 55.69 -44.70
C VAL A 88 45.79 54.45 -45.52
N MET A 89 46.45 54.25 -46.66
CA MET A 89 46.21 53.07 -47.50
C MET A 89 46.64 51.78 -46.80
N VAL A 90 47.76 51.83 -46.06
CA VAL A 90 48.29 50.69 -45.29
C VAL A 90 47.42 50.41 -44.08
N THR A 91 46.97 51.42 -43.35
CA THR A 91 46.04 51.21 -42.22
C THR A 91 44.72 50.65 -42.73
N MET A 92 44.17 51.16 -43.82
CA MET A 92 42.94 50.62 -44.43
C MET A 92 43.13 49.17 -44.89
N TRP A 93 44.28 48.83 -45.48
CA TRP A 93 44.61 47.46 -45.86
C TRP A 93 44.74 46.53 -44.64
N GLN A 94 45.44 46.98 -43.59
CA GLN A 94 45.56 46.24 -42.32
C GLN A 94 44.20 46.03 -41.67
N THR A 95 43.35 47.06 -41.62
CA THR A 95 41.99 46.96 -41.08
C THR A 95 41.14 45.97 -41.88
N LEU A 96 41.20 46.01 -43.22
CA LEU A 96 40.45 45.09 -44.07
C LEU A 96 40.91 43.63 -43.92
N ASN A 97 42.21 43.39 -43.78
CA ASN A 97 42.73 42.03 -43.59
C ASN A 97 42.47 41.48 -42.19
N ILE A 98 42.58 42.31 -41.14
CA ILE A 98 42.20 41.91 -39.78
C ILE A 98 40.70 41.60 -39.72
N ALA A 99 39.86 42.42 -40.36
CA ALA A 99 38.43 42.17 -40.45
C ALA A 99 38.11 40.87 -41.23
N ARG A 100 38.87 40.56 -42.29
CA ARG A 100 38.73 39.31 -43.04
C ARG A 100 39.16 38.10 -42.21
N LEU A 101 40.30 38.17 -41.53
CA LEU A 101 40.81 37.10 -40.69
C LEU A 101 39.87 36.84 -39.50
N ALA A 102 39.40 37.89 -38.83
CA ALA A 102 38.43 37.78 -37.75
C ALA A 102 37.11 37.14 -38.20
N ARG A 103 36.65 37.41 -39.44
CA ARG A 103 35.47 36.75 -40.02
C ARG A 103 35.71 35.28 -40.32
N GLN A 104 36.90 34.91 -40.80
CA GLN A 104 37.26 33.52 -41.07
C GLN A 104 37.40 32.73 -39.76
N ASP A 105 38.09 33.26 -38.76
CA ASP A 105 38.24 32.63 -37.45
C ASP A 105 36.88 32.48 -36.74
N ALA A 106 36.00 33.49 -36.85
CA ALA A 106 34.64 33.40 -36.32
C ALA A 106 33.81 32.31 -37.04
N ALA A 107 33.99 32.16 -38.36
CA ALA A 107 33.32 31.11 -39.13
C ALA A 107 33.83 29.71 -38.74
N ASP A 108 35.14 29.54 -38.59
CA ASP A 108 35.76 28.28 -38.18
C ASP A 108 35.41 27.91 -36.73
N ALA A 109 35.36 28.89 -35.82
CA ALA A 109 34.93 28.68 -34.44
C ALA A 109 33.45 28.28 -34.37
N ALA A 110 32.58 28.95 -35.15
CA ALA A 110 31.17 28.59 -35.25
C ALA A 110 30.99 27.17 -35.79
N GLU A 111 31.79 26.77 -36.78
CA GLU A 111 31.71 25.44 -37.36
C GLU A 111 32.21 24.34 -36.41
N ARG A 112 33.25 24.62 -35.61
CA ARG A 112 33.71 23.71 -34.55
C ARG A 112 32.66 23.55 -33.45
N LEU A 113 32.07 24.66 -33.00
CA LEU A 113 30.98 24.64 -32.02
C LEU A 113 29.77 23.86 -32.53
N ARG A 114 29.40 24.01 -33.81
CA ARG A 114 28.31 23.21 -34.40
C ARG A 114 28.58 21.71 -34.36
N ARG A 115 29.82 21.29 -34.65
CA ARG A 115 30.19 19.87 -34.60
C ARG A 115 30.22 19.33 -33.17
N GLU A 116 30.75 20.11 -32.23
CA GLU A 116 30.77 19.74 -30.82
C GLU A 116 29.36 19.67 -30.22
N LEU A 117 28.48 20.61 -30.57
CA LEU A 117 27.07 20.57 -30.19
C LEU A 117 26.36 19.38 -30.83
N ALA A 118 26.58 19.09 -32.11
CA ALA A 118 25.98 17.93 -32.75
C ALA A 118 26.41 16.61 -32.09
N ALA A 119 27.68 16.48 -31.72
CA ALA A 119 28.18 15.30 -31.00
C ALA A 119 27.67 15.20 -29.56
N ALA A 120 27.47 16.33 -28.87
CA ALA A 120 26.88 16.37 -27.54
C ALA A 120 25.37 16.06 -27.56
N ASP A 121 24.65 16.57 -28.54
CA ASP A 121 23.23 16.28 -28.77
C ASP A 121 23.02 14.79 -29.06
N GLU A 122 23.88 14.17 -29.88
CA GLU A 122 23.81 12.73 -30.15
C GLU A 122 24.00 11.88 -28.87
N ARG A 123 24.98 12.24 -28.03
CA ARG A 123 25.22 11.54 -26.75
C ARG A 123 24.07 11.72 -25.76
N SER A 124 23.58 12.95 -25.62
CA SER A 124 22.44 13.23 -24.73
C SER A 124 21.17 12.52 -25.21
N ALA A 125 20.94 12.43 -26.52
CA ALA A 125 19.82 11.68 -27.09
C ALA A 125 19.92 10.18 -26.77
N LEU A 126 21.11 9.59 -26.85
CA LEU A 126 21.35 8.19 -26.46
C LEU A 126 21.14 7.96 -24.96
N GLU A 127 21.66 8.84 -24.10
CA GLU A 127 21.48 8.75 -22.66
C GLU A 127 20.00 8.88 -22.26
N LEU A 128 19.26 9.80 -22.89
CA LEU A 128 17.81 9.93 -22.71
C LEU A 128 17.06 8.69 -23.19
N ALA A 129 17.46 8.11 -24.32
CA ALA A 129 16.84 6.87 -24.82
C ALA A 129 17.07 5.69 -23.86
N LEU A 130 18.26 5.59 -23.25
CA LEU A 130 18.57 4.55 -22.26
C LEU A 130 17.79 4.76 -20.96
N THR A 131 17.82 5.97 -20.39
CA THR A 131 17.07 6.28 -19.16
C THR A 131 15.57 6.08 -19.32
N GLN A 132 15.00 6.44 -20.48
CA GLN A 132 13.61 6.12 -20.80
C GLN A 132 13.34 4.62 -20.83
N LYS A 133 14.24 3.80 -21.38
CA LYS A 133 14.09 2.34 -21.37
C LYS A 133 14.15 1.77 -19.96
N TRP A 134 15.09 2.23 -19.14
CA TRP A 134 15.20 1.83 -17.73
C TRP A 134 13.98 2.21 -16.92
N HIS A 135 13.50 3.45 -17.06
CA HIS A 135 12.28 3.90 -16.37
C HIS A 135 11.04 3.14 -16.81
N ARG A 136 10.91 2.80 -18.11
CA ARG A 136 9.80 1.95 -18.56
C ARG A 136 9.86 0.55 -17.95
N ALA A 137 11.04 -0.09 -17.96
CA ALA A 137 11.21 -1.41 -17.37
C ALA A 137 10.92 -1.41 -15.86
N GLU A 138 11.35 -0.38 -15.14
CA GLU A 138 11.09 -0.20 -13.71
C GLU A 138 9.60 0.05 -13.42
N MET A 139 8.93 0.89 -14.21
CA MET A 139 7.49 1.09 -14.05
C MET A 139 6.70 -0.19 -14.34
N GLU A 140 7.12 -0.98 -15.33
CA GLU A 140 6.49 -2.27 -15.61
C GLU A 140 6.72 -3.30 -14.49
N SER A 141 7.92 -3.34 -13.90
CA SER A 141 8.21 -4.23 -12.76
C SER A 141 7.40 -3.83 -11.53
N GLN A 142 7.38 -2.54 -11.19
CA GLN A 142 6.61 -2.00 -10.07
C GLN A 142 5.11 -2.21 -10.25
N GLN A 143 4.57 -1.99 -11.46
CA GLN A 143 3.16 -2.27 -11.74
C GLN A 143 2.82 -3.75 -11.58
N LYS A 144 3.70 -4.67 -12.02
CA LYS A 144 3.49 -6.11 -11.84
C LYS A 144 3.51 -6.49 -10.36
N LEU A 145 4.48 -5.99 -9.60
CA LEU A 145 4.56 -6.21 -8.15
C LEU A 145 3.34 -5.66 -7.43
N HIS A 146 2.93 -4.43 -7.74
CA HIS A 146 1.76 -3.82 -7.12
C HIS A 146 0.47 -4.58 -7.43
N ARG A 147 0.29 -5.07 -8.66
CA ARG A 147 -0.86 -5.93 -9.00
C ARG A 147 -0.83 -7.26 -8.24
N ALA A 148 0.35 -7.88 -8.11
CA ALA A 148 0.49 -9.12 -7.35
C ALA A 148 0.20 -8.90 -5.86
N GLU A 149 0.68 -7.80 -5.28
CA GLU A 149 0.40 -7.41 -3.90
C GLU A 149 -1.10 -7.13 -3.68
N LEU A 150 -1.74 -6.39 -4.58
CA LEU A 150 -3.18 -6.14 -4.51
C LEU A 150 -4.00 -7.43 -4.60
N ALA A 151 -3.59 -8.39 -5.45
CA ALA A 151 -4.24 -9.69 -5.53
C ALA A 151 -4.06 -10.47 -4.22
N ALA A 152 -2.86 -10.49 -3.65
CA ALA A 152 -2.59 -11.13 -2.37
C ALA A 152 -3.42 -10.52 -1.23
N GLN A 153 -3.51 -9.19 -1.17
CA GLN A 153 -4.33 -8.48 -0.18
C GLN A 153 -5.82 -8.75 -0.35
N GLN A 154 -6.31 -8.88 -1.59
CA GLN A 154 -7.70 -9.25 -1.85
C GLN A 154 -8.01 -10.67 -1.36
N GLU A 155 -7.13 -11.62 -1.62
CA GLU A 155 -7.31 -12.99 -1.11
C GLU A 155 -7.24 -13.03 0.42
N LEU A 156 -6.32 -12.30 1.04
CA LEU A 156 -6.24 -12.19 2.50
C LEU A 156 -7.52 -11.58 3.08
N ALA A 157 -8.03 -10.49 2.49
CA ALA A 157 -9.28 -9.87 2.92
C ALA A 157 -10.49 -10.78 2.73
N ARG A 158 -10.51 -11.64 1.71
CA ARG A 158 -11.57 -12.65 1.53
C ARG A 158 -11.51 -13.71 2.62
N VAL A 159 -10.33 -14.24 2.92
CA VAL A 159 -10.13 -15.24 3.97
C VAL A 159 -10.48 -14.65 5.34
N GLU A 160 -10.04 -13.43 5.64
CA GLU A 160 -10.35 -12.74 6.90
C GLU A 160 -11.86 -12.49 7.06
N ARG A 161 -12.54 -12.04 6.01
CA ARG A 161 -14.01 -11.91 6.02
C ARG A 161 -14.70 -13.25 6.28
N GLY A 162 -14.24 -14.32 5.62
CA GLY A 162 -14.74 -15.67 5.86
C GLY A 162 -14.58 -16.09 7.32
N HIS A 163 -13.39 -15.87 7.89
CA HIS A 163 -13.09 -16.20 9.27
C HIS A 163 -13.92 -15.40 10.27
N LEU A 164 -14.09 -14.09 10.06
CA LEU A 164 -14.91 -13.23 10.92
C LEU A 164 -16.38 -13.65 10.91
N LEU A 165 -16.92 -14.00 9.74
CA LEU A 165 -18.29 -14.52 9.65
C LEU A 165 -18.44 -15.85 10.40
N GLU A 166 -17.47 -16.75 10.27
CA GLU A 166 -17.48 -18.01 11.00
C GLU A 166 -17.40 -17.80 12.52
N GLN A 167 -16.56 -16.87 12.97
CA GLN A 167 -16.46 -16.52 14.39
C GLN A 167 -17.76 -15.93 14.94
N LEU A 168 -18.39 -14.99 14.20
CA LEU A 168 -19.68 -14.41 14.59
C LEU A 168 -20.77 -15.48 14.70
N GLN A 169 -20.81 -16.42 13.74
CA GLN A 169 -21.76 -17.51 13.78
C GLN A 169 -21.52 -18.47 14.96
N LYS A 170 -20.26 -18.80 15.26
CA LYS A 170 -19.90 -19.60 16.44
C LYS A 170 -20.31 -18.90 17.73
N GLN A 171 -20.05 -17.60 17.85
CA GLN A 171 -20.45 -16.82 19.02
C GLN A 171 -21.97 -16.80 19.20
N ALA A 172 -22.73 -16.53 18.13
CA ALA A 172 -24.18 -16.55 18.14
C ALA A 172 -24.72 -17.92 18.60
N MET A 173 -24.16 -19.02 18.07
CA MET A 173 -24.59 -20.37 18.43
C MET A 173 -24.30 -20.71 19.91
N ILE A 174 -23.18 -20.21 20.46
CA ILE A 174 -22.88 -20.34 21.89
C ILE A 174 -23.88 -19.55 22.73
N GLU A 175 -24.19 -18.32 22.34
CA GLU A 175 -25.13 -17.44 23.04
C GLU A 175 -26.55 -18.01 23.05
N VAL A 176 -27.05 -18.44 21.90
CA VAL A 176 -28.34 -19.14 21.77
C VAL A 176 -28.38 -20.40 22.65
N SER A 177 -27.36 -21.27 22.57
CA SER A 177 -27.30 -22.49 23.39
C SER A 177 -27.30 -22.17 24.89
N ARG A 178 -26.62 -21.09 25.29
CA ARG A 178 -26.59 -20.62 26.67
C ARG A 178 -27.96 -20.08 27.10
N SER A 179 -28.60 -19.26 26.26
CA SER A 179 -29.91 -18.64 26.52
C SER A 179 -31.01 -19.70 26.65
N ILE A 180 -31.12 -20.61 25.67
CA ILE A 180 -32.06 -21.76 25.72
C ILE A 180 -31.86 -22.57 27.00
N GLY A 181 -30.60 -22.86 27.38
CA GLY A 181 -30.30 -23.61 28.60
C GLY A 181 -30.62 -22.85 29.90
N ALA A 182 -30.52 -21.53 29.90
CA ALA A 182 -30.89 -20.69 31.04
C ALA A 182 -32.42 -20.63 31.19
N HIS A 183 -33.13 -20.31 30.12
CA HIS A 183 -34.58 -20.19 30.13
C HIS A 183 -35.29 -21.53 30.37
N THR A 184 -34.79 -22.63 29.81
CA THR A 184 -35.34 -23.97 30.11
C THR A 184 -35.25 -24.31 31.61
N ARG A 185 -34.13 -23.95 32.27
CA ARG A 185 -33.97 -24.16 33.72
C ARG A 185 -34.86 -23.23 34.54
N MET A 186 -35.03 -21.99 34.10
CA MET A 186 -35.93 -21.04 34.73
C MET A 186 -37.38 -21.52 34.65
N LEU A 187 -37.84 -21.92 33.46
CA LEU A 187 -39.16 -22.54 33.25
C LEU A 187 -39.34 -23.77 34.16
N ALA A 188 -38.38 -24.69 34.20
CA ALA A 188 -38.46 -25.86 35.08
C ALA A 188 -38.63 -25.47 36.56
N THR A 189 -37.99 -24.40 37.00
CA THR A 189 -38.08 -23.89 38.38
C THR A 189 -39.46 -23.31 38.67
N LEU A 190 -39.96 -22.44 37.78
CA LEU A 190 -41.30 -21.83 37.88
C LEU A 190 -42.40 -22.90 37.86
N TRP A 191 -42.26 -23.90 37.00
CA TRP A 191 -43.19 -25.02 36.93
C TRP A 191 -43.19 -25.89 38.18
N SER A 192 -42.03 -26.09 38.81
CA SER A 192 -41.93 -26.81 40.07
C SER A 192 -42.56 -26.02 41.23
N GLU A 193 -42.43 -24.70 41.21
CA GLU A 193 -43.15 -23.81 42.13
C GLU A 193 -44.66 -23.87 41.91
N GLY A 194 -45.11 -23.80 40.65
CA GLY A 194 -46.54 -23.89 40.32
C GLY A 194 -47.15 -25.21 40.77
N ALA A 195 -46.42 -26.32 40.57
CA ALA A 195 -46.83 -27.63 41.09
C ALA A 195 -46.92 -27.65 42.63
N ARG A 196 -46.06 -26.93 43.37
CA ARG A 196 -46.19 -26.79 44.83
C ARG A 196 -47.42 -25.97 45.21
N CYS A 197 -47.66 -24.85 44.54
CA CYS A 197 -48.83 -24.00 44.79
C CYS A 197 -50.16 -24.73 44.55
N LEU A 198 -50.22 -25.67 43.60
CA LEU A 198 -51.42 -26.51 43.39
C LEU A 198 -51.83 -27.34 44.62
N HIS A 199 -50.93 -27.55 45.59
CA HIS A 199 -51.21 -28.28 46.83
C HIS A 199 -51.68 -27.39 47.99
N LEU A 200 -51.74 -26.06 47.80
CA LEU A 200 -52.26 -25.14 48.82
C LEU A 200 -53.76 -25.37 49.04
N ASP A 201 -54.17 -25.40 50.31
CA ASP A 201 -55.56 -25.63 50.72
C ASP A 201 -56.45 -24.41 50.45
N ASP A 202 -55.94 -23.21 50.74
CA ASP A 202 -56.65 -21.94 50.49
C ASP A 202 -56.74 -21.66 48.98
N ARG A 203 -57.95 -21.39 48.50
CA ARG A 203 -58.23 -21.07 47.10
C ARG A 203 -57.65 -19.71 46.71
N ASP A 204 -57.84 -18.70 47.54
CA ASP A 204 -57.47 -17.33 47.19
C ASP A 204 -55.93 -17.18 47.21
N GLU A 205 -55.27 -17.85 48.17
CA GLU A 205 -53.82 -17.94 48.23
C GLU A 205 -53.23 -18.71 47.04
N ARG A 206 -53.85 -19.85 46.66
CA ARG A 206 -53.44 -20.64 45.49
C ARG A 206 -53.59 -19.86 44.19
N GLU A 207 -54.71 -19.18 43.99
CA GLU A 207 -54.95 -18.37 42.79
C GLU A 207 -53.94 -17.23 42.70
N LYS A 208 -53.73 -16.48 43.79
CA LYS A 208 -52.78 -15.37 43.83
C LYS A 208 -51.35 -15.82 43.57
N ALA A 209 -50.91 -16.91 44.20
CA ALA A 209 -49.58 -17.48 43.96
C ALA A 209 -49.43 -17.96 42.52
N MET A 210 -50.47 -18.58 41.95
CA MET A 210 -50.42 -19.05 40.58
C MET A 210 -50.37 -17.92 39.55
N ASN A 211 -51.09 -16.82 39.76
CA ASN A 211 -51.05 -15.68 38.84
C ASN A 211 -49.64 -15.12 38.67
N VAL A 212 -48.90 -14.98 39.78
CA VAL A 212 -47.51 -14.51 39.76
C VAL A 212 -46.61 -15.48 38.99
N ILE A 213 -46.79 -16.77 39.17
CA ILE A 213 -45.99 -17.79 38.47
C ILE A 213 -46.31 -17.81 36.97
N PHE A 214 -47.58 -17.69 36.60
CA PHE A 214 -47.98 -17.65 35.19
C PHE A 214 -47.47 -16.39 34.48
N GLU A 215 -47.52 -15.24 35.14
CA GLU A 215 -46.93 -14.01 34.61
C GLU A 215 -45.42 -14.19 34.35
N GLN A 216 -44.70 -14.78 35.30
CA GLN A 216 -43.27 -15.09 35.13
C GLN A 216 -43.01 -16.11 34.02
N ILE A 217 -43.84 -17.15 33.89
CA ILE A 217 -43.72 -18.13 32.79
C ILE A 217 -43.92 -17.43 31.44
N SER A 218 -44.92 -16.55 31.31
CA SER A 218 -45.18 -15.79 30.09
C SER A 218 -44.01 -14.90 29.69
N HIS A 219 -43.36 -14.25 30.66
CA HIS A 219 -42.13 -13.48 30.41
C HIS A 219 -41.01 -14.37 29.86
N VAL A 220 -40.70 -15.47 30.54
CA VAL A 220 -39.61 -16.37 30.12
C VAL A 220 -39.89 -17.00 28.76
N VAL A 221 -41.15 -17.34 28.47
CA VAL A 221 -41.56 -17.85 27.16
C VAL A 221 -41.33 -16.81 26.06
N THR A 222 -41.71 -15.55 26.31
CA THR A 222 -41.49 -14.46 25.36
C THR A 222 -40.00 -14.29 25.06
N ASP A 223 -39.17 -14.31 26.10
CA ASP A 223 -37.70 -14.23 25.96
C ASP A 223 -37.16 -15.43 25.16
N VAL A 224 -37.66 -16.65 25.40
CA VAL A 224 -37.29 -17.84 24.61
C VAL A 224 -37.67 -17.68 23.14
N SER A 225 -38.86 -17.18 22.83
CA SER A 225 -39.30 -17.01 21.44
C SER A 225 -38.40 -16.02 20.69
N VAL A 226 -38.07 -14.88 21.30
CA VAL A 226 -37.15 -13.90 20.70
C VAL A 226 -35.77 -14.52 20.44
N GLU A 227 -35.27 -15.32 21.37
CA GLU A 227 -33.96 -15.96 21.25
C GLU A 227 -33.96 -17.09 20.21
N LEU A 228 -35.07 -17.82 20.08
CA LEU A 228 -35.25 -18.80 19.01
C LEU A 228 -35.33 -18.13 17.64
N ASP A 229 -36.05 -17.02 17.50
CA ASP A 229 -36.13 -16.27 16.24
C ASP A 229 -34.75 -15.72 15.83
N ASN A 230 -34.00 -15.16 16.79
CA ASN A 230 -32.62 -14.74 16.57
C ASN A 230 -31.72 -15.91 16.16
N ALA A 231 -31.91 -17.08 16.77
CA ALA A 231 -31.18 -18.28 16.40
C ALA A 231 -31.47 -18.74 14.97
N HIS A 232 -32.73 -18.65 14.53
CA HIS A 232 -33.11 -18.97 13.15
C HIS A 232 -32.43 -18.01 12.16
N LEU A 233 -32.40 -16.71 12.45
CA LEU A 233 -31.73 -15.74 11.56
C LEU A 233 -30.22 -15.99 11.40
N LEU A 234 -29.58 -16.55 12.42
CA LEU A 234 -28.13 -16.75 12.48
C LEU A 234 -27.69 -18.17 12.06
N SER A 235 -28.61 -19.14 12.08
CA SER A 235 -28.36 -20.51 11.66
C SER A 235 -28.49 -20.66 10.15
N GLN A 236 -27.48 -21.29 9.53
CA GLN A 236 -27.53 -21.74 8.13
C GLN A 236 -27.69 -23.27 8.02
N ASP A 237 -27.89 -23.95 9.15
CA ASP A 237 -27.98 -25.41 9.20
C ASP A 237 -29.43 -25.86 9.40
N ASP A 238 -29.97 -26.60 8.42
CA ASP A 238 -31.35 -27.09 8.41
C ASP A 238 -31.67 -28.04 9.57
N ARG A 239 -30.67 -28.80 10.05
CA ARG A 239 -30.87 -29.73 11.17
C ARG A 239 -30.98 -28.97 12.48
N LEU A 240 -30.21 -27.89 12.63
CA LEU A 240 -30.34 -26.99 13.78
C LEU A 240 -31.68 -26.25 13.74
N HIS A 241 -32.10 -25.74 12.59
CA HIS A 241 -33.43 -25.14 12.40
C HIS A 241 -34.54 -26.08 12.87
N LEU A 242 -34.56 -27.31 12.36
CA LEU A 242 -35.56 -28.30 12.73
C LEU A 242 -35.50 -28.67 14.23
N ALA A 243 -34.33 -28.62 14.86
CA ALA A 243 -34.21 -28.84 16.29
C ALA A 243 -34.74 -27.65 17.11
N LEU A 244 -34.52 -26.42 16.65
CA LEU A 244 -35.07 -25.20 17.26
C LEU A 244 -36.60 -25.15 17.10
N ASP A 245 -37.15 -25.55 15.95
CA ASP A 245 -38.59 -25.71 15.74
C ASP A 245 -39.21 -26.66 16.77
N ARG A 246 -38.58 -27.81 17.02
CA ARG A 246 -39.04 -28.76 18.04
C ARG A 246 -39.00 -28.18 19.46
N VAL A 247 -38.04 -27.27 19.74
CA VAL A 247 -38.03 -26.54 21.02
C VAL A 247 -39.20 -25.58 21.07
N ASN A 248 -39.46 -24.83 20.00
CA ASN A 248 -40.60 -23.93 19.90
C ASN A 248 -41.94 -24.66 20.10
N GLU A 249 -42.14 -25.80 19.42
CA GLU A 249 -43.31 -26.66 19.62
C GLU A 249 -43.49 -27.10 21.08
N ALA A 250 -42.40 -27.50 21.74
CA ALA A 250 -42.44 -27.88 23.16
C ALA A 250 -42.77 -26.69 24.08
N VAL A 251 -42.30 -25.49 23.75
CA VAL A 251 -42.65 -24.25 24.47
C VAL A 251 -44.12 -23.91 24.28
N LEU A 252 -44.63 -23.95 23.05
CA LEU A 252 -46.05 -23.70 22.77
C LEU A 252 -46.96 -24.71 23.48
N MET A 253 -46.57 -25.99 23.51
CA MET A 253 -47.27 -27.00 24.30
C MET A 253 -47.22 -26.70 25.81
N ALA A 254 -46.12 -26.13 26.30
CA ALA A 254 -46.01 -25.71 27.69
C ALA A 254 -46.94 -24.54 28.04
N ILE A 255 -47.10 -23.57 27.13
CA ILE A 255 -48.06 -22.46 27.30
C ILE A 255 -49.47 -23.00 27.35
N GLN A 256 -49.86 -23.89 26.43
CA GLN A 256 -51.21 -24.47 26.42
C GLN A 256 -51.52 -25.18 27.75
N VAL A 257 -50.55 -25.95 28.26
CA VAL A 257 -50.69 -26.61 29.56
C VAL A 257 -50.74 -25.59 30.71
N ALA A 258 -50.05 -24.46 30.59
CA ALA A 258 -50.12 -23.36 31.55
C ALA A 258 -51.53 -22.78 31.64
N GLU A 259 -52.10 -22.45 30.48
CA GLU A 259 -53.44 -21.90 30.36
C GLU A 259 -54.50 -22.88 30.91
N ASP A 260 -54.41 -24.17 30.57
CA ASP A 260 -55.33 -25.19 31.05
C ASP A 260 -55.28 -25.36 32.59
N VAL A 261 -54.07 -25.32 33.17
CA VAL A 261 -53.86 -25.38 34.63
C VAL A 261 -54.37 -24.10 35.29
N HIS A 262 -54.08 -22.92 34.70
CA HIS A 262 -54.55 -21.64 35.21
C HIS A 262 -56.08 -21.58 35.23
N ALA A 263 -56.73 -21.91 34.13
CA ALA A 263 -58.18 -21.97 34.02
C ALA A 263 -58.80 -22.93 35.06
N SER A 264 -58.18 -24.10 35.26
CA SER A 264 -58.62 -25.04 36.29
C SER A 264 -58.53 -24.46 37.71
N VAL A 265 -57.45 -23.73 38.01
CA VAL A 265 -57.25 -23.08 39.31
C VAL A 265 -58.28 -21.97 39.55
N VAL A 266 -58.50 -21.11 38.56
CA VAL A 266 -59.50 -20.02 38.61
C VAL A 266 -60.91 -20.58 38.79
N ASP A 267 -61.25 -21.64 38.05
CA ASP A 267 -62.55 -22.32 38.14
C ASP A 267 -62.72 -23.16 39.43
N GLY A 268 -61.68 -23.27 40.27
CA GLY A 268 -61.70 -24.04 41.50
C GLY A 268 -61.72 -25.57 41.28
N ARG A 269 -61.38 -26.04 40.07
CA ARG A 269 -61.30 -27.47 39.73
C ARG A 269 -59.90 -28.00 40.03
N LYS A 270 -59.80 -29.14 40.73
CA LYS A 270 -58.52 -29.86 40.85
C LYS A 270 -58.24 -30.60 39.53
N PRO A 271 -57.09 -30.37 38.86
CA PRO A 271 -56.71 -31.12 37.66
C PRO A 271 -56.62 -32.63 37.97
N LYS A 272 -57.21 -33.49 37.12
CA LYS A 272 -57.26 -34.96 37.33
C LYS A 272 -55.87 -35.63 37.28
N SER A 273 -54.93 -35.04 36.56
CA SER A 273 -53.51 -35.43 36.55
C SER A 273 -52.68 -34.18 36.37
N ASN A 274 -51.55 -34.05 37.07
CA ASN A 274 -50.64 -32.92 36.87
C ASN A 274 -49.90 -33.06 35.51
N PRO A 275 -50.20 -32.25 34.49
CA PRO A 275 -49.55 -32.34 33.17
C PRO A 275 -48.14 -31.75 33.15
N ILE A 276 -47.79 -30.95 34.17
CA ILE A 276 -46.55 -30.16 34.25
C ILE A 276 -45.29 -31.04 34.09
N PRO A 277 -45.15 -32.20 34.76
CA PRO A 277 -43.94 -33.01 34.65
C PRO A 277 -43.72 -33.65 33.27
N ALA A 278 -44.77 -33.84 32.48
CA ALA A 278 -44.65 -34.38 31.12
C ALA A 278 -44.08 -33.32 30.17
N VAL A 279 -44.63 -32.10 30.23
CA VAL A 279 -44.17 -30.95 29.46
C VAL A 279 -42.74 -30.56 29.82
N GLN A 280 -42.39 -30.52 31.12
CA GLN A 280 -41.03 -30.21 31.54
C GLN A 280 -40.01 -31.20 30.95
N ARG A 281 -40.33 -32.49 30.91
CA ARG A 281 -39.47 -33.52 30.32
C ARG A 281 -39.31 -33.31 28.82
N LEU A 282 -40.41 -33.05 28.11
CA LEU A 282 -40.39 -32.77 26.68
C LEU A 282 -39.51 -31.54 26.36
N LEU A 283 -39.73 -30.42 27.06
CA LEU A 283 -38.95 -29.20 26.86
C LEU A 283 -37.45 -29.44 27.10
N HIS A 284 -37.12 -30.16 28.18
CA HIS A 284 -35.72 -30.48 28.50
C HIS A 284 -35.07 -31.38 27.45
N GLU A 285 -35.80 -32.38 26.95
CA GLU A 285 -35.35 -33.28 25.90
C GLU A 285 -35.06 -32.51 24.61
N ARG A 286 -36.01 -31.71 24.13
CA ARG A 286 -35.85 -30.90 22.91
C ARG A 286 -34.73 -29.87 23.03
N ALA A 287 -34.68 -29.15 24.15
CA ALA A 287 -33.60 -28.19 24.41
C ALA A 287 -32.23 -28.87 24.46
N THR A 288 -32.14 -30.09 24.99
CA THR A 288 -30.89 -30.86 25.01
C THR A 288 -30.50 -31.38 23.64
N GLU A 289 -31.46 -31.82 22.83
CA GLU A 289 -31.24 -32.19 21.43
C GLU A 289 -30.68 -31.02 20.62
N ALA A 290 -31.34 -29.86 20.66
CA ALA A 290 -30.90 -28.65 19.98
C ALA A 290 -29.49 -28.21 20.42
N ARG A 291 -29.21 -28.21 21.73
CA ARG A 291 -27.86 -27.90 22.23
C ARG A 291 -26.81 -28.90 21.78
N ARG A 292 -27.10 -30.20 21.77
CA ARG A 292 -26.14 -31.21 21.30
C ARG A 292 -25.80 -30.97 19.83
N LEU A 293 -26.79 -30.63 19.01
CA LEU A 293 -26.58 -30.29 17.60
C LEU A 293 -25.75 -29.00 17.45
N ALA A 294 -26.10 -27.94 18.17
CA ALA A 294 -25.31 -26.71 18.20
C ALA A 294 -23.84 -26.97 18.60
N TRP A 295 -23.61 -27.75 19.66
CA TRP A 295 -22.26 -28.15 20.08
C TRP A 295 -21.54 -29.02 19.06
N SER A 296 -22.26 -29.86 18.32
CA SER A 296 -21.67 -30.66 17.26
C SER A 296 -21.19 -29.76 16.11
N LEU A 297 -22.01 -28.78 15.68
CA LEU A 297 -21.67 -27.82 14.64
C LEU A 297 -20.51 -26.90 15.03
N LEU A 298 -20.45 -26.49 16.31
CA LEU A 298 -19.30 -25.74 16.84
C LEU A 298 -17.99 -26.54 16.76
N ARG A 299 -18.06 -27.87 16.91
CA ARG A 299 -16.89 -28.75 16.96
C ARG A 299 -16.44 -29.22 15.58
N THR A 300 -17.36 -29.58 14.70
CA THR A 300 -17.04 -30.10 13.36
C THR A 300 -16.76 -28.98 12.35
N GLY A 301 -16.98 -27.72 12.73
CA GLY A 301 -17.00 -26.61 11.78
C GLY A 301 -18.32 -26.63 11.00
N LEU A 302 -18.80 -25.44 10.63
CA LEU A 302 -20.01 -25.26 9.82
C LEU A 302 -19.78 -25.60 8.32
N GLU A 303 -18.65 -26.22 7.99
CA GLU A 303 -18.22 -26.46 6.61
C GLU A 303 -19.01 -27.56 5.89
N ASP A 304 -19.55 -28.53 6.65
CA ASP A 304 -20.27 -29.68 6.08
C ASP A 304 -21.64 -29.31 5.48
N SER A 305 -22.29 -28.23 5.95
CA SER A 305 -23.60 -27.82 5.43
C SER A 305 -23.49 -27.04 4.11
N LYS A 306 -22.42 -26.25 3.93
CA LYS A 306 -22.13 -25.56 2.65
C LYS A 306 -21.75 -26.53 1.53
N PHE A 307 -20.94 -27.55 1.83
CA PHE A 307 -20.51 -28.52 0.83
C PHE A 307 -21.65 -29.39 0.31
N ARG A 308 -22.71 -29.58 1.11
CA ARG A 308 -23.88 -30.38 0.72
C ARG A 308 -24.95 -29.58 -0.04
N ALA A 309 -25.02 -28.26 0.15
CA ALA A 309 -25.94 -27.40 -0.60
C ALA A 309 -25.46 -27.11 -2.04
N GLU A 310 -24.16 -27.24 -2.30
CA GLU A 310 -23.56 -27.03 -3.63
C GLU A 310 -23.47 -28.29 -4.50
N ASP A 311 -23.77 -29.49 -3.96
CA ASP A 311 -23.76 -30.73 -4.74
C ASP A 311 -25.14 -31.44 -4.75
N PRO A 312 -26.08 -30.99 -5.59
CA PRO A 312 -27.33 -31.70 -5.86
C PRO A 312 -27.15 -32.93 -6.76
N SER A 313 -25.92 -33.42 -7.02
CA SER A 313 -25.67 -34.50 -7.99
C SER A 313 -25.28 -35.86 -7.40
N ALA A 314 -25.26 -36.01 -6.08
CA ALA A 314 -24.86 -37.25 -5.42
C ALA A 314 -26.02 -38.06 -4.79
N THR A 315 -27.16 -38.14 -5.50
CA THR A 315 -28.17 -39.18 -5.22
C THR A 315 -28.66 -39.78 -6.54
N ASP A 316 -28.01 -40.88 -6.94
CA ASP A 316 -28.58 -41.99 -7.70
C ASP A 316 -28.29 -43.28 -6.91
#